data_AF-A0A811NYG2-F1
#
_entry.id   AF-A0A811NYG2-F1
#
_cell.length_a   1.000
_cell.length_b   1.000
_cell.length_c   1.000
_cell.angle_alpha   90.00
_cell.angle_beta   90.00
_cell.angle_gamma   90.00
#
_symmetry.space_group_name_H-M   'P 1'
#
loop_
_entity.id
_entity.type
_entity.pdbx_description
1 polymer ?
#
loop_
_entity_poly.entity_id
_entity_poly.type
_entity_poly.pdbx_seq_one_letter_code
_entity_poly.pdbx_strand_id
1 'polypeptide(L)'
;MLPRPPPEPLSSSDLDAISALLPRLLSAGHVPAAGRLLSAALLLPGSQDRLPLDSLAAYLASLPTLSPAFALLTALRHHPARPSPLLLASPLLGSLLSLRRARDASSVLRWLCRPDSPRRPDAATYADAVAGLCRLEDPRAALAALREMATDGLQATRELREAVRDAMLQDARIEEAWALEAAMRQPEETGKLVELIDKLLSAWEP
;
A
#
# COMPACT_ATOMS: atom_id res chain seq x y z
N MET A 1 -34.58 16.91 19.75
CA MET A 1 -34.64 15.73 18.86
C MET A 1 -33.73 14.68 19.45
N LEU A 2 -34.22 13.45 19.68
CA LEU A 2 -33.39 12.36 20.17
C LEU A 2 -32.36 11.96 19.09
N PRO A 3 -31.09 11.69 19.45
CA PRO A 3 -30.09 11.23 18.49
C PRO A 3 -30.52 9.88 17.92
N ARG A 4 -30.38 9.71 16.59
CA ARG A 4 -30.62 8.43 15.92
C ARG A 4 -29.66 7.39 16.52
N PRO A 5 -30.12 6.17 16.83
CA PRO A 5 -29.21 5.11 17.26
C PRO A 5 -28.13 4.88 16.20
N PRO A 6 -26.89 4.55 16.61
CA PRO A 6 -25.82 4.25 15.66
C PRO A 6 -26.25 3.09 14.75
N PRO A 7 -25.86 3.11 13.46
CA PRO A 7 -26.17 2.03 12.54
C PRO A 7 -25.57 0.71 13.05
N GLU A 8 -26.33 -0.37 12.91
CA GLU A 8 -25.87 -1.71 13.27
C GLU A 8 -24.73 -2.16 12.34
N PRO A 9 -23.78 -2.98 12.83
CA PRO A 9 -22.75 -3.59 11.98
C PRO A 9 -23.36 -4.50 10.91
N LEU A 10 -22.65 -4.69 9.79
CA LEU A 10 -23.09 -5.59 8.73
C LEU A 10 -23.26 -7.04 9.22
N SER A 11 -24.34 -7.70 8.81
CA SER A 11 -24.54 -9.13 9.08
C SER A 11 -23.58 -9.98 8.25
N SER A 12 -23.41 -11.28 8.56
CA SER A 12 -22.62 -12.19 7.72
C SER A 12 -23.16 -12.23 6.29
N SER A 13 -24.48 -12.29 6.13
CA SER A 13 -25.11 -12.31 4.80
C SER A 13 -24.84 -11.02 4.01
N ASP A 14 -24.77 -9.86 4.67
CA ASP A 14 -24.47 -8.60 3.99
C ASP A 14 -23.01 -8.59 3.50
N LEU A 15 -22.09 -9.11 4.31
CA LEU A 15 -20.68 -9.23 3.94
C LEU A 15 -20.48 -10.20 2.78
N ASP A 16 -21.17 -11.33 2.77
CA ASP A 16 -21.16 -12.29 1.67
C ASP A 16 -21.71 -11.67 0.39
N ALA A 17 -22.81 -10.91 0.49
CA ALA A 17 -23.38 -10.18 -0.63
C ALA A 17 -22.42 -9.13 -1.17
N ILE A 18 -21.73 -8.36 -0.31
CA ILE A 18 -20.71 -7.38 -0.71
C ILE A 18 -19.54 -8.06 -1.40
N SER A 19 -19.06 -9.18 -0.85
CA SER A 19 -17.96 -9.99 -1.40
C SER A 19 -18.27 -10.46 -2.82
N ALA A 20 -19.49 -10.94 -3.04
CA ALA A 20 -19.93 -11.39 -4.36
C ALA A 20 -20.22 -10.22 -5.33
N LEU A 21 -20.77 -9.11 -4.83
CA LEU A 21 -21.24 -8.02 -5.66
C LEU A 21 -20.11 -7.11 -6.16
N LEU A 22 -19.10 -6.83 -5.34
CA LEU A 22 -18.01 -5.91 -5.73
C LEU A 22 -17.27 -6.37 -7.00
N PRO A 23 -16.78 -7.62 -7.11
CA PRO A 23 -16.14 -8.10 -8.35
C PRO A 23 -17.08 -8.04 -9.56
N ARG A 24 -18.38 -8.32 -9.38
CA ARG A 24 -19.38 -8.28 -10.45
C ARG A 24 -19.66 -6.87 -10.95
N LEU A 25 -19.72 -5.89 -10.05
CA LEU A 25 -19.86 -4.49 -10.42
C LEU A 25 -18.63 -4.00 -11.20
N LEU A 26 -17.44 -4.41 -10.77
CA LEU A 26 -16.19 -4.06 -11.45
C LEU A 26 -16.10 -4.71 -12.84
N SER A 27 -16.42 -6.00 -12.97
CA SER A 27 -16.40 -6.69 -14.26
C SER A 27 -17.45 -6.16 -15.25
N ALA A 28 -18.60 -5.70 -14.74
CA ALA A 28 -19.63 -5.03 -15.54
C ALA A 28 -19.32 -3.56 -15.85
N GLY A 29 -18.18 -3.02 -15.40
CA GLY A 29 -17.80 -1.62 -15.61
C GLY A 29 -18.54 -0.60 -14.73
N HIS A 30 -19.33 -1.05 -13.75
CA HIS A 30 -20.05 -0.20 -12.79
C HIS A 30 -19.15 0.29 -11.64
N VAL A 31 -17.98 0.82 -11.97
CA VAL A 31 -16.95 1.28 -11.03
C VAL A 31 -17.46 2.33 -10.03
N PRO A 32 -18.28 3.34 -10.42
CA PRO A 32 -18.83 4.30 -9.45
C PRO A 32 -19.75 3.66 -8.40
N ALA A 33 -20.51 2.63 -8.79
CA ALA A 33 -21.37 1.90 -7.86
C ALA A 33 -20.53 1.07 -6.88
N ALA A 34 -19.49 0.39 -7.38
CA ALA A 34 -18.54 -0.35 -6.54
C ALA A 34 -17.84 0.59 -5.53
N GLY A 35 -17.42 1.78 -5.98
CA GLY A 35 -16.80 2.78 -5.12
C GLY A 35 -17.74 3.26 -4.00
N ARG A 36 -19.02 3.53 -4.32
CA ARG A 36 -20.02 3.89 -3.30
C ARG A 36 -20.27 2.76 -2.30
N LEU A 37 -20.41 1.53 -2.79
CA LEU A 37 -20.63 0.36 -1.93
C LEU A 37 -19.45 0.15 -0.98
N LEU A 38 -18.22 0.18 -1.49
CA LEU A 38 -17.02 0.06 -0.68
C LEU A 38 -16.91 1.20 0.34
N SER A 39 -17.15 2.44 -0.08
CA SER A 39 -17.09 3.61 0.81
C SER A 39 -18.10 3.49 1.95
N ALA A 40 -19.34 3.10 1.64
CA ALA A 40 -20.38 2.89 2.64
C ALA A 40 -19.99 1.77 3.62
N ALA A 41 -19.48 0.65 3.11
CA ALA A 41 -19.09 -0.50 3.91
C ALA A 41 -17.93 -0.18 4.88
N LEU A 42 -16.94 0.60 4.44
CA LEU A 42 -15.81 1.03 5.29
C LEU A 42 -16.22 2.00 6.40
N LEU A 43 -17.29 2.77 6.19
CA LEU A 43 -17.79 3.75 7.16
C LEU A 43 -18.74 3.16 8.18
N LEU A 44 -19.21 1.92 7.99
CA LEU A 44 -20.07 1.26 8.97
C LEU A 44 -19.26 0.79 10.19
N PRO A 45 -19.62 1.23 11.41
CA PRO A 45 -18.94 0.79 12.63
C PRO A 45 -18.92 -0.73 12.77
N GLY A 46 -17.80 -1.29 13.25
CA GLY A 46 -17.64 -2.72 13.49
C GLY A 46 -17.60 -3.60 12.22
N SER A 47 -17.58 -2.99 11.03
CA SER A 47 -17.57 -3.72 9.75
C SER A 47 -16.19 -3.87 9.15
N GLN A 48 -15.26 -2.94 9.42
CA GLN A 48 -13.94 -2.86 8.76
C GLN A 48 -13.16 -4.18 8.79
N ASP A 49 -13.03 -4.80 9.98
CA ASP A 49 -12.28 -6.06 10.17
C ASP A 49 -12.96 -7.28 9.54
N ARG A 50 -14.23 -7.13 9.10
CA ARG A 50 -15.05 -8.23 8.57
C ARG A 50 -15.26 -8.10 7.05
N LEU A 51 -14.79 -7.02 6.44
CA LEU A 51 -14.94 -6.82 5.00
C LEU A 51 -14.06 -7.80 4.22
N PRO A 52 -14.52 -8.29 3.05
CA PRO A 52 -13.78 -9.23 2.20
C PRO A 52 -12.66 -8.55 1.41
N LEU A 53 -11.86 -7.70 2.06
CA LEU A 53 -10.88 -6.81 1.42
C LEU A 53 -9.73 -7.59 0.79
N ASP A 54 -9.28 -8.68 1.42
CA ASP A 54 -8.24 -9.55 0.86
C ASP A 54 -8.71 -10.22 -0.44
N SER A 55 -9.96 -10.70 -0.47
CA SER A 55 -10.55 -11.30 -1.66
C SER A 55 -10.73 -10.28 -2.78
N LEU A 56 -11.17 -9.07 -2.44
CA LEU A 56 -11.27 -7.97 -3.40
C LEU A 56 -9.89 -7.54 -3.92
N ALA A 57 -8.89 -7.45 -3.05
CA ALA A 57 -7.52 -7.14 -3.40
C ALA A 57 -6.92 -8.17 -4.34
N ALA A 58 -7.08 -9.47 -4.05
CA ALA A 58 -6.65 -10.55 -4.91
C ALA A 58 -7.35 -10.50 -6.27
N TYR A 59 -8.66 -10.25 -6.30
CA TYR A 59 -9.41 -10.06 -7.55
C TYR A 59 -8.87 -8.88 -8.36
N LEU A 60 -8.70 -7.69 -7.74
CA LEU A 60 -8.15 -6.52 -8.41
C LEU A 60 -6.73 -6.76 -8.93
N ALA A 61 -5.89 -7.46 -8.18
CA ALA A 61 -4.54 -7.84 -8.57
C ALA A 61 -4.51 -8.88 -9.71
N SER A 62 -5.60 -9.64 -9.90
CA SER A 62 -5.75 -10.57 -11.04
C SER A 62 -6.16 -9.87 -12.34
N LEU A 63 -6.65 -8.63 -12.27
CA LEU A 63 -7.11 -7.90 -13.46
C LEU A 63 -5.94 -7.45 -14.35
N PRO A 64 -6.13 -7.42 -15.69
CA PRO A 64 -5.10 -6.97 -16.62
C PRO A 64 -4.65 -5.52 -16.39
N THR A 65 -5.52 -4.68 -15.82
CA THR A 65 -5.23 -3.28 -15.54
C THR A 65 -5.63 -2.92 -14.11
N LEU A 66 -4.90 -2.01 -13.49
CA LEU A 66 -5.24 -1.45 -12.17
C LEU A 66 -6.21 -0.27 -12.23
N SER A 67 -6.78 0.05 -13.40
CA SER A 67 -7.75 1.14 -13.55
C SER A 67 -8.92 1.03 -12.56
N PRO A 68 -9.54 -0.15 -12.34
CA PRO A 68 -10.61 -0.29 -11.35
C PRO A 68 -10.11 -0.08 -9.92
N ALA A 69 -8.92 -0.59 -9.58
CA ALA A 69 -8.32 -0.40 -8.25
C ALA A 69 -8.06 1.09 -7.96
N PHE A 70 -7.42 1.81 -8.88
CA PHE A 70 -7.16 3.24 -8.73
C PHE A 70 -8.44 4.07 -8.71
N ALA A 71 -9.49 3.66 -9.43
CA ALA A 71 -10.79 4.32 -9.38
C ALA A 71 -11.48 4.14 -8.01
N LEU A 72 -11.39 2.95 -7.39
CA LEU A 72 -11.87 2.72 -6.03
C LEU A 72 -11.10 3.57 -5.02
N LEU A 73 -9.76 3.54 -5.06
CA LEU A 73 -8.91 4.37 -4.19
C LEU A 73 -9.22 5.87 -4.37
N THR A 74 -9.42 6.31 -5.60
CA THR A 74 -9.83 7.68 -5.95
C THR A 74 -11.21 8.03 -5.39
N ALA A 75 -12.17 7.10 -5.43
CA ALA A 75 -13.48 7.29 -4.81
C ALA A 75 -13.36 7.49 -3.29
N LEU A 76 -12.52 6.71 -2.60
CA LEU A 76 -12.25 6.89 -1.16
C LEU A 76 -11.62 8.25 -0.86
N ARG A 77 -10.65 8.68 -1.68
CA ARG A 77 -9.99 9.98 -1.54
C ARG A 77 -10.96 11.16 -1.61
N HIS A 78 -11.90 11.12 -2.55
CA HIS A 78 -12.85 12.21 -2.79
C HIS A 78 -14.17 12.06 -2.03
N HIS A 79 -14.36 10.99 -1.26
CA HIS A 79 -15.53 10.83 -0.42
C HIS A 79 -15.52 11.89 0.71
N PRO A 80 -16.65 12.53 1.06
CA PRO A 80 -16.70 13.57 2.09
C PRO A 80 -16.14 13.12 3.45
N ALA A 81 -16.41 11.87 3.84
CA ALA A 81 -15.92 11.28 5.09
C ALA A 81 -14.49 10.69 4.99
N ARG A 82 -13.86 10.74 3.81
CA ARG A 82 -12.49 10.26 3.50
C ARG A 82 -12.12 8.94 4.21
N PRO A 83 -12.81 7.81 3.92
CA PRO A 83 -12.47 6.52 4.50
C PRO A 83 -11.02 6.14 4.22
N SER A 84 -10.39 5.40 5.14
CA SER A 84 -8.99 5.01 5.00
C SER A 84 -8.78 4.11 3.77
N PRO A 85 -7.91 4.50 2.81
CA PRO A 85 -7.58 3.65 1.66
C PRO A 85 -6.70 2.45 2.04
N LEU A 86 -6.03 2.47 3.19
CA LEU A 86 -5.09 1.42 3.60
C LEU A 86 -5.76 0.04 3.66
N LEU A 87 -7.02 -0.01 4.12
CA LEU A 87 -7.77 -1.25 4.25
C LEU A 87 -7.90 -2.02 2.92
N LEU A 88 -7.93 -1.33 1.77
CA LEU A 88 -7.87 -1.96 0.45
C LEU A 88 -6.46 -2.02 -0.11
N ALA A 89 -5.68 -0.94 0.07
CA ALA A 89 -4.41 -0.76 -0.63
C ALA A 89 -3.30 -1.68 -0.10
N SER A 90 -3.25 -1.95 1.21
CA SER A 90 -2.24 -2.82 1.81
C SER A 90 -2.37 -4.28 1.34
N PRO A 91 -3.54 -4.94 1.41
CA PRO A 91 -3.68 -6.30 0.86
C PRO A 91 -3.55 -6.34 -0.68
N LEU A 92 -3.92 -5.26 -1.39
CA LEU A 92 -3.70 -5.14 -2.83
C LEU A 92 -2.21 -5.11 -3.16
N LEU A 93 -1.43 -4.33 -2.41
CA LEU A 93 0.02 -4.27 -2.54
C LEU A 93 0.65 -5.66 -2.29
N GLY A 94 0.25 -6.34 -1.22
CA GLY A 94 0.70 -7.71 -0.94
C GLY A 94 0.35 -8.70 -2.06
N SER A 95 -0.86 -8.64 -2.59
CA SER A 95 -1.32 -9.47 -3.72
C SER A 95 -0.55 -9.20 -5.01
N LEU A 96 -0.20 -7.94 -5.30
CA LEU A 96 0.59 -7.59 -6.48
C LEU A 96 2.03 -8.09 -6.36
N LEU A 97 2.63 -7.99 -5.17
CA LEU A 97 3.98 -8.49 -4.91
C LEU A 97 4.04 -10.02 -5.03
N SER A 98 3.05 -10.75 -4.50
CA SER A 98 2.99 -12.22 -4.64
C SER A 98 2.83 -12.66 -6.09
N LEU A 99 2.13 -11.88 -6.91
CA LEU A 99 2.00 -12.07 -8.36
C LEU A 99 3.20 -11.53 -9.16
N ARG A 100 4.29 -11.14 -8.50
CA ARG A 100 5.51 -10.59 -9.13
C ARG A 100 5.26 -9.31 -9.94
N ARG A 101 4.16 -8.58 -9.71
CA ARG A 101 3.79 -7.34 -10.41
C ARG A 101 4.42 -6.11 -9.74
N ALA A 102 5.75 -6.07 -9.67
CA ALA A 102 6.52 -5.06 -8.92
C ALA A 102 6.12 -3.62 -9.28
N ARG A 103 6.10 -3.28 -10.57
CA ARG A 103 5.72 -1.95 -11.07
C ARG A 103 4.33 -1.48 -10.64
N ASP A 104 3.38 -2.42 -10.59
CA ASP A 104 2.01 -2.16 -10.17
C ASP A 104 1.93 -1.95 -8.66
N ALA A 105 2.63 -2.79 -7.87
CA ALA A 105 2.76 -2.60 -6.43
C ALA A 105 3.37 -1.23 -6.08
N SER A 106 4.45 -0.83 -6.77
CA SER A 106 5.05 0.51 -6.62
C SER A 106 4.08 1.62 -7.00
N SER A 107 3.17 1.39 -7.95
CA SER A 107 2.17 2.38 -8.35
C SER A 107 1.06 2.54 -7.29
N VAL A 108 0.67 1.46 -6.61
CA VAL A 108 -0.23 1.51 -5.44
C VAL A 108 0.43 2.24 -4.28
N LEU A 109 1.68 1.89 -3.94
CA LEU A 109 2.42 2.58 -2.88
C LEU A 109 2.57 4.08 -3.17
N ARG A 110 3.00 4.45 -4.39
CA ARG A 110 3.11 5.85 -4.82
C ARG A 110 1.79 6.60 -4.75
N TRP A 111 0.65 5.92 -4.96
CA TRP A 111 -0.66 6.53 -4.78
C TRP A 111 -0.94 6.83 -3.30
N LEU A 112 -0.61 5.91 -2.39
CA LEU A 112 -0.76 6.11 -0.94
C LEU A 112 0.15 7.23 -0.39
N CYS A 113 1.34 7.38 -0.96
CA CYS A 113 2.31 8.42 -0.59
C CYS A 113 1.98 9.80 -1.18
N ARG A 114 0.85 10.01 -1.85
CA ARG A 114 0.47 11.36 -2.31
C ARG A 114 0.12 12.26 -1.12
N PRO A 115 0.42 13.57 -1.18
CA PRO A 115 0.04 14.51 -0.12
C PRO A 115 -1.47 14.57 0.16
N ASP A 116 -2.30 14.26 -0.85
CA ASP A 116 -3.76 14.28 -0.77
C ASP A 116 -4.39 12.92 -0.41
N SER A 117 -3.58 11.89 -0.17
CA SER A 117 -4.07 10.60 0.34
C SER A 117 -4.77 10.80 1.70
N PRO A 118 -5.95 10.21 1.94
CA PRO A 118 -6.60 10.27 3.26
C PRO A 118 -5.74 9.72 4.39
N ARG A 119 -4.84 8.78 4.09
CA ARG A 119 -3.97 8.12 5.06
C ARG A 119 -2.67 7.67 4.38
N ARG A 120 -1.52 8.02 4.97
CA ARG A 120 -0.19 7.53 4.58
C ARG A 120 -0.04 6.04 4.95
N PRO A 121 0.81 5.26 4.25
CA PRO A 121 1.14 3.90 4.67
C PRO A 121 1.64 3.84 6.11
N ASP A 122 1.32 2.74 6.80
CA ASP A 122 1.89 2.44 8.11
C ASP A 122 3.19 1.63 7.98
N ALA A 123 3.86 1.38 9.12
CA ALA A 123 5.12 0.66 9.15
C ALA A 123 5.02 -0.74 8.53
N ALA A 124 3.91 -1.45 8.73
CA ALA A 124 3.68 -2.77 8.15
C ALA A 124 3.55 -2.70 6.62
N THR A 125 2.76 -1.75 6.11
CA THR A 125 2.57 -1.55 4.67
C THR A 125 3.88 -1.17 3.97
N TYR A 126 4.70 -0.29 4.59
CA TYR A 126 6.03 0.02 4.06
C TYR A 126 6.97 -1.19 4.09
N ALA A 127 7.00 -1.94 5.21
CA ALA A 127 7.84 -3.12 5.33
C ALA A 127 7.51 -4.17 4.27
N ASP A 128 6.22 -4.44 4.04
CA ASP A 128 5.76 -5.35 2.99
C ASP A 128 6.20 -4.89 1.60
N ALA A 129 6.07 -3.59 1.31
CA ALA A 129 6.48 -3.02 0.05
C ALA A 129 7.99 -3.12 -0.18
N VAL A 130 8.80 -2.65 0.78
CA VAL A 130 10.27 -2.66 0.69
C VAL A 130 10.78 -4.09 0.60
N ALA A 131 10.36 -4.98 1.50
CA ALA A 131 10.82 -6.38 1.50
C ALA A 131 10.36 -7.12 0.24
N GLY A 132 9.13 -6.87 -0.22
CA GLY A 132 8.60 -7.45 -1.45
C GLY A 132 9.40 -7.03 -2.68
N LEU A 133 9.70 -5.74 -2.83
CA LEU A 133 10.48 -5.22 -3.95
C LEU A 133 11.93 -5.71 -3.92
N CYS A 134 12.54 -5.84 -2.73
CA CYS A 134 13.84 -6.49 -2.55
C CYS A 134 13.83 -7.93 -3.09
N ARG A 135 12.81 -8.74 -2.72
CA ARG A 135 12.66 -10.13 -3.21
C ARG A 135 12.41 -10.24 -4.71
N LEU A 136 11.92 -9.18 -5.33
CA LEU A 136 11.68 -9.12 -6.77
C LEU A 136 12.88 -8.57 -7.55
N GLU A 137 14.02 -8.38 -6.88
CA GLU A 137 15.25 -7.85 -7.48
C GLU A 137 15.01 -6.47 -8.15
N ASP A 138 14.15 -5.65 -7.54
CA ASP A 138 13.92 -4.26 -7.93
C ASP A 138 14.46 -3.31 -6.82
N PRO A 139 15.79 -3.21 -6.67
CA PRO A 139 16.40 -2.40 -5.61
C PRO A 139 16.05 -0.92 -5.77
N ARG A 140 15.81 -0.44 -7.00
CA ARG A 140 15.37 0.94 -7.24
C ARG A 140 14.00 1.23 -6.64
N ALA A 141 13.01 0.38 -6.91
CA ALA A 141 11.69 0.56 -6.32
C ALA A 141 11.72 0.34 -4.80
N ALA A 142 12.53 -0.61 -4.30
CA ALA A 142 12.70 -0.83 -2.87
C ALA A 142 13.29 0.39 -2.16
N LEU A 143 14.32 1.03 -2.72
CA LEU A 143 14.88 2.26 -2.18
C LEU A 143 13.89 3.42 -2.24
N ALA A 144 13.11 3.57 -3.30
CA ALA A 144 12.06 4.58 -3.38
C ALA A 144 10.99 4.38 -2.28
N ALA A 145 10.60 3.13 -1.99
CA ALA A 145 9.70 2.81 -0.89
C ALA A 145 10.32 3.10 0.49
N LEU A 146 11.59 2.75 0.68
CA LEU A 146 12.35 3.02 1.92
C LEU A 146 12.51 4.53 2.17
N ARG A 147 12.71 5.32 1.11
CA ARG A 147 12.76 6.78 1.16
C ARG A 147 11.46 7.37 1.71
N GLU A 148 10.31 6.92 1.20
CA GLU A 148 9.00 7.38 1.68
C GLU A 148 8.76 6.97 3.14
N MET A 149 9.16 5.75 3.52
CA MET A 149 9.10 5.28 4.90
C MET A 149 9.94 6.17 5.84
N ALA A 150 11.18 6.48 5.47
CA ALA A 150 12.06 7.37 6.22
C ALA A 150 11.52 8.80 6.28
N THR A 151 10.96 9.32 5.18
CA THR A 151 10.33 10.65 5.13
C THR A 151 9.13 10.75 6.09
N ASP A 152 8.39 9.65 6.28
CA ASP A 152 7.30 9.56 7.25
C ASP A 152 7.79 9.34 8.70
N GLY A 153 9.10 9.33 8.94
CA GLY A 153 9.72 9.13 10.25
C GLY A 153 9.62 7.69 10.78
N LEU A 154 9.31 6.73 9.90
CA LEU A 154 9.16 5.32 10.27
C LEU A 154 10.50 4.59 10.17
N GLN A 155 10.81 3.83 11.21
CA GLN A 155 12.10 3.15 11.35
C GLN A 155 12.06 1.73 10.76
N ALA A 156 13.06 1.38 9.98
CA ALA A 156 13.20 0.04 9.42
C ALA A 156 13.51 -0.98 10.53
N THR A 157 12.77 -2.10 10.56
CA THR A 157 13.09 -3.21 11.45
C THR A 157 14.43 -3.84 11.06
N ARG A 158 15.02 -4.64 11.96
CA ARG A 158 16.26 -5.35 11.67
C ARG A 158 16.12 -6.24 10.43
N GLU A 159 15.02 -6.98 10.35
CA GLU A 159 14.70 -7.87 9.25
C GLU A 159 14.58 -7.10 7.92
N LEU A 160 14.00 -5.89 7.95
CA LEU A 160 13.89 -5.05 6.77
C LEU A 160 15.25 -4.50 6.32
N ARG A 161 16.11 -4.10 7.27
CA ARG A 161 17.48 -3.65 6.99
C ARG A 161 18.32 -4.75 6.34
N GLU A 162 18.22 -5.98 6.86
CA GLU A 162 18.88 -7.16 6.29
C GLU A 162 18.39 -7.41 4.85
N ALA A 163 17.07 -7.37 4.60
CA ALA A 163 16.51 -7.55 3.27
C ALA A 163 17.00 -6.50 2.24
N VAL A 164 17.06 -5.23 2.63
CA VAL A 164 17.57 -4.15 1.78
C VAL A 164 19.05 -4.34 1.48
N ARG A 165 19.87 -4.65 2.49
CA ARG A 165 21.30 -4.91 2.30
C ARG A 165 21.51 -6.08 1.33
N ASP A 166 20.82 -7.20 1.55
CA ASP A 166 21.00 -8.41 0.76
C ASP A 166 20.61 -8.17 -0.71
N ALA A 167 19.53 -7.42 -0.97
CA ALA A 167 19.16 -7.02 -2.33
C ALA A 167 20.21 -6.11 -3.01
N MET A 168 20.80 -5.17 -2.27
CA MET A 168 21.87 -4.31 -2.81
C MET A 168 23.16 -5.12 -3.10
N LEU A 169 23.50 -6.10 -2.26
CA LEU A 169 24.62 -7.00 -2.50
C LEU A 169 24.40 -7.88 -3.74
N GLN A 170 23.17 -8.35 -3.97
CA GLN A 170 22.80 -9.09 -5.18
C GLN A 170 22.93 -8.25 -6.45
N ASP A 171 22.69 -6.94 -6.37
CA ASP A 171 22.93 -5.96 -7.46
C ASP A 171 24.39 -5.51 -7.57
N ALA A 172 25.32 -6.17 -6.85
CA ALA A 172 26.75 -5.85 -6.78
C ALA A 172 27.07 -4.43 -6.25
N ARG A 173 26.18 -3.83 -5.46
CA ARG A 173 26.31 -2.50 -4.84
C ARG A 173 26.80 -2.59 -3.40
N ILE A 174 28.05 -3.07 -3.24
CA ILE A 174 28.60 -3.46 -1.94
C ILE A 174 28.73 -2.26 -0.98
N GLU A 175 29.32 -1.17 -1.44
CA GLU A 175 29.55 0.01 -0.60
C GLU A 175 28.23 0.68 -0.21
N GLU A 176 27.28 0.76 -1.15
CA GLU A 176 25.95 1.29 -0.92
C GLU A 176 25.16 0.45 0.09
N ALA A 177 25.28 -0.89 0.01
CA ALA A 177 24.60 -1.80 0.94
C ALA A 177 25.01 -1.54 2.40
N TRP A 178 26.32 -1.40 2.66
CA TRP A 178 26.82 -1.14 4.01
C TRP A 178 26.53 0.29 4.47
N ALA A 179 26.61 1.28 3.58
CA ALA A 179 26.24 2.66 3.89
C ALA A 179 24.76 2.76 4.29
N LEU A 180 23.86 2.09 3.55
CA LEU A 180 22.44 2.02 3.87
C LEU A 180 22.20 1.30 5.19
N GLU A 181 22.85 0.16 5.44
CA GLU A 181 22.70 -0.55 6.71
C GLU A 181 23.13 0.29 7.91
N ALA A 182 24.24 1.02 7.80
CA ALA A 182 24.73 1.92 8.83
C ALA A 182 23.73 3.08 9.08
N ALA A 183 23.27 3.74 8.01
CA ALA A 183 22.32 4.84 8.11
C ALA A 183 20.98 4.41 8.74
N MET A 184 20.44 3.25 8.35
CA MET A 184 19.19 2.73 8.91
C MET A 184 19.29 2.31 10.40
N ARG A 185 20.50 2.18 10.96
CA ARG A 185 20.70 1.90 12.40
C ARG A 185 20.64 3.15 13.29
N GLN A 186 20.66 4.33 12.69
CA GLN A 186 20.73 5.62 13.38
C GLN A 186 19.39 6.36 13.23
N PRO A 187 18.37 6.03 14.05
CA PRO A 187 17.04 6.62 13.91
C PRO A 187 17.02 8.14 14.03
N GLU A 188 17.94 8.71 14.82
CA GLU A 188 18.16 10.14 14.96
C GLU A 188 18.67 10.83 13.68
N GLU A 189 19.20 10.08 12.71
CA GLU A 189 19.77 10.59 11.47
C GLU A 189 18.90 10.28 10.23
N THR A 190 17.58 10.16 10.42
CA THR A 190 16.63 9.83 9.34
C THR A 190 16.76 10.77 8.12
N GLY A 191 17.12 12.06 8.32
CA GLY A 191 17.41 12.99 7.21
C GLY A 191 18.60 12.57 6.35
N LYS A 192 19.68 12.06 6.96
CA LYS A 192 20.86 11.56 6.23
C LYS A 192 20.53 10.29 5.46
N LEU A 193 19.65 9.44 5.98
CA LEU A 193 19.15 8.27 5.25
C LEU A 193 18.41 8.68 3.99
N VAL A 194 17.52 9.68 4.07
CA VAL A 194 16.79 10.20 2.89
C VAL A 194 17.76 10.81 1.88
N GLU A 195 18.72 11.63 2.32
CA GLU A 195 19.75 12.22 1.44
C GLU A 195 20.60 11.16 0.73
N LEU A 196 21.02 10.12 1.46
CA LEU A 196 21.74 8.98 0.89
C LEU A 196 20.90 8.28 -0.16
N ILE A 197 19.64 7.98 0.12
CA ILE A 197 18.75 7.32 -0.84
C ILE A 197 18.51 8.19 -2.08
N ASP A 198 18.30 9.50 -1.92
CA ASP A 198 18.12 10.43 -3.04
C ASP A 198 19.36 10.47 -3.95
N LYS A 199 20.57 10.45 -3.36
CA LYS A 199 21.82 10.32 -4.11
C LYS A 199 21.90 8.99 -4.87
N LEU A 200 21.48 7.87 -4.27
CA LEU A 200 21.48 6.56 -4.92
C LEU A 200 20.47 6.48 -6.07
N LEU A 201 19.27 7.05 -5.89
CA LEU A 201 18.22 7.06 -6.89
C LEU A 201 18.59 7.92 -8.11
N SER A 202 19.24 9.07 -7.91
CA SER A 202 19.72 9.92 -9.01
C SER A 202 20.84 9.26 -9.82
N ALA A 203 21.69 8.45 -9.20
CA ALA A 203 22.71 7.66 -9.91
C ALA A 203 22.13 6.52 -10.77
N TRP A 204 20.83 6.21 -10.63
CA TRP A 204 20.10 5.24 -11.45
C TRP A 204 19.29 5.89 -12.59
N GLU A 205 19.41 7.19 -12.82
CA GLU A 205 18.89 7.82 -14.03
C GLU A 205 19.82 7.50 -15.22
N PRO A 206 19.27 7.13 -16.39
CA PRO A 206 20.04 6.77 -17.58
C PRO A 206 20.80 7.96 -18.19
#